data_AF-A0A7K2ZCG9-F1
#
_entry.id   AF-A0A7K2ZCG9-F1
#
_cell.length_a   1.000
_cell.length_b   1.000
_cell.length_c   1.000
_cell.angle_alpha   90.00
_cell.angle_beta   90.00
_cell.angle_gamma   90.00
#
_symmetry.space_group_name_H-M   'P 1'
#
loop_
_entity.id
_entity.type
_entity.pdbx_description
1 polymer ?
#
loop_
_entity_poly.entity_id
_entity_poly.type
_entity_poly.pdbx_seq_one_letter_code
_entity_poly.pdbx_strand_id
1 'polypeptide(L)'
;DAAFGSGRDWRGLATLLPRLDGFRVADTTVDAPWAGQDADGKDRPVPYAVRASVDLEDSSHVQVTLGAATHRLSAAEFAELLSSDTDLQGIPSSSPVLLLLDGLSGPAPEVAQTVSRRLGRPVWWSTSPVELSAPDAAEGELPVLAPDLSTLSQPSSTDWRFTAPSVPDLGARTVPATPAPGPGAPTPATNNDPTAEDSRIGDPAAEAPRTGSPAAAPADTTPNTARNQRSSIGDPMEGVESTSVPTAPAVPVPAAP
;
A
#
# COMPACT_ATOMS: atom_id res chain seq x y z
N ASP A 1 -8.79 13.98 20.24
CA ASP A 1 -7.35 14.17 20.07
C ASP A 1 -7.02 13.97 18.59
N ALA A 2 -5.99 14.62 18.05
CA ALA A 2 -5.73 14.61 16.61
C ALA A 2 -5.15 13.25 16.16
N ALA A 3 -5.82 12.56 15.23
CA ALA A 3 -5.43 11.22 14.81
C ALA A 3 -4.67 11.26 13.47
N PHE A 4 -3.34 11.33 13.54
CA PHE A 4 -2.47 11.23 12.37
C PHE A 4 -2.29 9.76 11.97
N GLY A 5 -2.66 9.41 10.73
CA GLY A 5 -2.42 8.07 10.18
C GLY A 5 -1.04 7.93 9.56
N SER A 6 -0.55 6.70 9.46
CA SER A 6 0.50 6.36 8.49
C SER A 6 -0.09 6.34 7.08
N GLY A 7 0.75 6.46 6.04
CA GLY A 7 0.24 6.49 4.67
C GLY A 7 1.31 6.68 3.60
N ARG A 8 0.85 6.71 2.34
CA ARG A 8 1.66 7.00 1.16
C ARG A 8 0.94 7.94 0.22
N ASP A 9 1.67 8.92 -0.30
CA ASP A 9 1.22 9.76 -1.41
C ASP A 9 1.87 9.29 -2.71
N TRP A 10 1.06 8.70 -3.60
CA TRP A 10 1.50 8.25 -4.92
C TRP A 10 1.51 9.36 -5.96
N ARG A 11 1.18 10.62 -5.64
CA ARG A 11 1.12 11.71 -6.64
C ARG A 11 2.49 12.36 -6.91
N GLY A 12 3.58 11.77 -6.40
CA GLY A 12 4.96 12.24 -6.59
C GLY A 12 5.37 13.41 -5.69
N LEU A 13 4.55 13.73 -4.68
CA LEU A 13 4.80 14.78 -3.71
C LEU A 13 5.44 14.23 -2.43
N ALA A 14 5.95 15.12 -1.58
CA ALA A 14 6.39 14.73 -0.23
C ALA A 14 5.19 14.16 0.57
N THR A 15 5.42 13.09 1.34
CA THR A 15 4.35 12.42 2.09
C THR A 15 3.81 13.30 3.22
N LEU A 16 2.80 14.10 2.90
CA LEU A 16 1.97 14.80 3.87
C LEU A 16 0.90 13.84 4.39
N LEU A 17 0.91 13.63 5.71
CA LEU A 17 0.00 12.75 6.43
C LEU A 17 -1.09 13.61 7.09
N PRO A 18 -2.32 13.65 6.55
CA PRO A 18 -3.41 14.44 7.12
C PRO A 18 -3.86 13.89 8.47
N ARG A 19 -4.60 14.73 9.21
CA ARG A 19 -5.48 14.27 10.29
C ARG A 19 -6.60 13.41 9.72
N LEU A 20 -6.86 12.30 10.38
CA LEU A 20 -7.87 11.31 10.01
C LEU A 20 -8.97 11.16 11.09
N ASP A 21 -9.00 12.04 12.11
CA ASP A 21 -10.11 12.11 13.07
C ASP A 21 -11.36 12.79 12.50
N GLY A 22 -11.24 13.58 11.44
CA GLY A 22 -12.34 14.25 10.75
C GLY A 22 -12.11 14.43 9.26
N PHE A 23 -13.08 15.02 8.58
CA PHE A 23 -13.02 15.46 7.17
C PHE A 23 -13.91 16.70 6.97
N ARG A 24 -13.77 17.40 5.85
CA ARG A 24 -14.60 18.56 5.50
C ARG A 24 -15.55 18.28 4.34
N VAL A 25 -16.73 18.89 4.39
CA VAL A 25 -17.71 18.93 3.30
C VAL A 25 -18.19 20.38 3.18
N ALA A 26 -17.90 21.01 2.05
CA ALA A 26 -17.91 22.47 1.93
C ALA A 26 -17.17 23.11 3.14
N ASP A 27 -17.75 24.12 3.79
CA ASP A 27 -17.11 24.80 4.92
C ASP A 27 -17.13 24.00 6.23
N THR A 28 -17.96 22.96 6.36
CA THR A 28 -18.18 22.23 7.62
C THR A 28 -17.20 21.07 7.81
N THR A 29 -16.61 20.98 9.01
CA THR A 29 -15.85 19.78 9.47
C THR A 29 -16.81 18.78 10.12
N VAL A 30 -16.61 17.50 9.84
CA VAL A 30 -17.43 16.36 10.29
C VAL A 30 -16.52 15.27 10.84
N ASP A 31 -16.93 14.61 11.93
CA ASP A 31 -16.20 13.49 12.51
C ASP A 31 -16.09 12.32 11.52
N ALA A 32 -14.92 11.70 11.45
CA ALA A 32 -14.66 10.68 10.44
C ALA A 32 -15.32 9.32 10.78
N PRO A 33 -16.03 8.66 9.84
CA PRO A 33 -16.77 7.42 10.12
C PRO A 33 -15.86 6.19 10.37
N TRP A 34 -14.56 6.31 10.13
CA TRP A 34 -13.53 5.32 10.48
C TRP A 34 -12.86 5.59 11.83
N ALA A 35 -13.05 6.77 12.43
CA ALA A 35 -12.42 7.20 13.67
C ALA A 35 -13.32 6.94 14.90
N GLY A 36 -12.83 7.31 16.09
CA GLY A 36 -13.53 7.07 17.35
C GLY A 36 -13.57 5.59 17.72
N GLN A 37 -14.67 5.16 18.34
CA GLN A 37 -14.80 3.82 18.93
C GLN A 37 -15.68 2.88 18.11
N ASP A 38 -15.45 1.58 18.29
CA ASP A 38 -16.30 0.50 17.79
C ASP A 38 -17.51 0.23 18.71
N ALA A 39 -18.33 -0.76 18.36
CA ALA A 39 -19.55 -1.09 19.10
C ALA A 39 -19.27 -1.67 20.51
N ASP A 40 -18.05 -2.15 20.75
CA ASP A 40 -17.59 -2.69 22.03
C ASP A 40 -16.91 -1.61 22.91
N GLY A 41 -16.90 -0.35 22.45
CA GLY A 41 -16.31 0.79 23.16
C GLY A 41 -14.79 0.86 23.07
N LYS A 42 -14.18 0.18 22.09
CA LYS A 42 -12.73 0.17 21.88
C LYS A 42 -12.35 1.13 20.74
N ASP A 43 -11.22 1.81 20.89
CA ASP A 43 -10.72 2.73 19.86
C ASP A 43 -10.39 1.99 18.56
N ARG A 44 -10.89 2.53 17.44
CA ARG A 44 -10.68 1.95 16.11
C ARG A 44 -9.22 2.14 15.67
N PRO A 45 -8.62 1.17 14.96
CA PRO A 45 -7.29 1.34 14.38
C PRO A 45 -7.31 2.46 13.33
N VAL A 46 -6.43 3.44 13.48
CA VAL A 46 -6.27 4.54 12.53
C VAL A 46 -5.94 3.98 11.13
N PRO A 47 -6.61 4.41 10.06
CA PRO A 47 -6.36 3.90 8.72
C PRO A 47 -4.95 4.19 8.20
N TYR A 48 -4.50 3.35 7.28
CA TYR A 48 -3.41 3.69 6.37
C TYR A 48 -3.95 4.56 5.22
N ALA A 49 -3.55 5.82 5.16
CA ALA A 49 -3.99 6.75 4.12
C ALA A 49 -3.23 6.52 2.81
N VAL A 50 -3.96 6.34 1.71
CA VAL A 50 -3.39 6.21 0.36
C VAL A 50 -3.91 7.36 -0.49
N ARG A 51 -3.00 8.24 -0.92
CA ARG A 51 -3.31 9.33 -1.86
C ARG A 51 -2.86 8.93 -3.26
N ALA A 52 -3.71 9.14 -4.25
CA ALA A 52 -3.45 9.00 -5.67
C ALA A 52 -4.52 9.81 -6.43
N SER A 53 -4.48 9.83 -7.76
CA SER A 53 -5.50 10.52 -8.56
C SER A 53 -6.38 9.50 -9.30
N VAL A 54 -7.67 9.77 -9.44
CA VAL A 54 -8.56 9.05 -10.37
C VAL A 54 -8.19 9.46 -11.80
N ASP A 55 -8.20 8.52 -12.74
CA ASP A 55 -7.95 8.85 -14.14
C ASP A 55 -9.05 9.77 -14.71
N LEU A 56 -8.65 10.85 -15.39
CA LEU A 56 -9.54 11.93 -15.81
C LEU A 56 -10.57 11.51 -16.88
N GLU A 57 -10.33 10.40 -17.59
CA GLU A 57 -11.22 9.88 -18.63
C GLU A 57 -12.00 8.63 -18.19
N ASP A 58 -11.61 7.97 -17.10
CA ASP A 58 -12.14 6.66 -16.69
C ASP A 58 -11.93 6.37 -15.20
N SER A 59 -12.99 6.51 -14.40
CA SER A 59 -12.92 6.33 -12.95
C SER A 59 -12.67 4.89 -12.46
N SER A 60 -12.60 3.90 -13.36
CA SER A 60 -12.12 2.55 -13.02
C SER A 60 -10.58 2.45 -12.86
N HIS A 61 -9.86 3.49 -13.29
CA HIS A 61 -8.41 3.57 -13.26
C HIS A 61 -7.89 4.62 -12.25
N VAL A 62 -6.68 4.37 -11.74
CA VAL A 62 -5.97 5.24 -10.79
C VAL A 62 -4.63 5.64 -11.41
N GLN A 63 -4.32 6.93 -11.40
CA GLN A 63 -3.03 7.48 -11.80
C GLN A 63 -2.07 7.56 -10.60
N VAL A 64 -0.86 7.02 -10.77
CA VAL A 64 0.23 7.08 -9.78
C VAL A 64 1.52 7.59 -10.43
N THR A 65 2.25 8.45 -9.73
CA THR A 65 3.53 9.02 -10.14
C THR A 65 4.68 8.32 -9.43
N LEU A 66 5.54 7.66 -10.20
CA LEU A 66 6.71 6.92 -9.74
C LEU A 66 7.97 7.63 -10.25
N GLY A 67 8.67 8.32 -9.34
CA GLY A 67 9.80 9.17 -9.70
C GLY A 67 9.34 10.36 -10.55
N ALA A 68 9.65 10.32 -11.85
CA ALA A 68 9.31 11.38 -12.82
C ALA A 68 8.25 10.96 -13.87
N ALA A 69 7.65 9.77 -13.72
CA ALA A 69 6.66 9.24 -14.66
C ALA A 69 5.31 8.98 -13.98
N THR A 70 4.22 9.41 -14.61
CA THR A 70 2.85 9.08 -14.17
C THR A 70 2.32 7.89 -14.98
N HIS A 71 1.73 6.93 -14.28
CA HIS A 71 1.21 5.67 -14.81
C HIS A 71 -0.28 5.56 -14.50
N ARG A 72 -1.11 5.34 -15.52
CA ARG A 72 -2.50 4.89 -15.36
C ARG A 72 -2.49 3.40 -15.05
N LEU A 73 -3.07 3.01 -13.91
CA LEU A 73 -3.20 1.63 -13.46
C LEU A 73 -4.67 1.23 -13.39
N SER A 74 -4.98 -0.01 -13.74
CA SER A 74 -6.30 -0.60 -13.44
C SER A 74 -6.48 -0.80 -11.93
N ALA A 75 -7.74 -0.97 -11.50
CA ALA A 75 -8.09 -1.36 -10.14
C ALA A 75 -7.30 -2.60 -9.62
N ALA A 76 -6.92 -3.52 -10.51
CA ALA A 76 -6.11 -4.69 -10.16
C ALA A 76 -4.64 -4.35 -9.95
N GLU A 77 -4.02 -3.61 -10.88
CA GLU A 77 -2.59 -3.23 -10.78
C GLU A 77 -2.33 -2.29 -9.60
N PHE A 78 -3.26 -1.36 -9.32
CA PHE A 78 -3.20 -0.52 -8.12
C PHE A 78 -3.29 -1.35 -6.83
N ALA A 79 -4.14 -2.38 -6.80
CA ALA A 79 -4.25 -3.29 -5.66
C ALA A 79 -3.00 -4.18 -5.49
N GLU A 80 -2.38 -4.64 -6.58
CA GLU A 80 -1.10 -5.36 -6.56
C GLU A 80 0.04 -4.46 -6.02
N LEU A 81 0.10 -3.20 -6.49
CA LEU A 81 1.05 -2.18 -6.02
C LEU A 81 0.92 -1.94 -4.51
N LEU A 82 -0.31 -1.71 -4.01
CA LEU A 82 -0.56 -1.58 -2.57
C LEU A 82 -0.24 -2.85 -1.79
N SER A 83 -0.44 -4.04 -2.36
CA SER A 83 -0.05 -5.29 -1.70
C SER A 83 1.47 -5.50 -1.61
N SER A 84 2.23 -4.76 -2.41
CA SER A 84 3.70 -4.75 -2.44
C SER A 84 4.31 -3.65 -1.57
N ASP A 85 3.49 -2.81 -0.94
CA ASP A 85 3.90 -1.68 -0.11
C ASP A 85 4.41 -2.15 1.26
N THR A 86 5.70 -1.99 1.52
CA THR A 86 6.36 -2.44 2.76
C THR A 86 5.82 -1.75 4.02
N ASP A 87 5.37 -0.50 3.90
CA ASP A 87 4.91 0.27 5.04
C ASP A 87 3.49 -0.19 5.44
N LEU A 88 2.64 -0.50 4.45
CA LEU A 88 1.33 -1.12 4.67
C LEU A 88 1.45 -2.59 5.12
N GLN A 89 2.43 -3.35 4.63
CA GLN A 89 2.73 -4.71 5.10
C GLN A 89 3.12 -4.75 6.59
N GLY A 90 3.79 -3.71 7.10
CA GLY A 90 4.16 -3.58 8.51
C GLY A 90 2.98 -3.33 9.48
N ILE A 91 1.79 -3.00 8.96
CA ILE A 91 0.62 -2.59 9.75
C ILE A 91 -0.37 -3.77 9.90
N PRO A 92 -1.00 -4.00 11.08
CA PRO A 92 -1.97 -5.08 11.31
C PRO A 92 -3.11 -5.12 10.28
N SER A 93 -3.53 -6.32 9.86
CA SER A 93 -4.59 -6.52 8.86
C SER A 93 -5.99 -6.06 9.29
N SER A 94 -6.20 -5.85 10.60
CA SER A 94 -7.40 -5.19 11.13
C SER A 94 -7.44 -3.68 10.85
N SER A 95 -6.31 -3.04 10.59
CA SER A 95 -6.26 -1.62 10.25
C SER A 95 -6.77 -1.39 8.83
N PRO A 96 -7.77 -0.51 8.63
CA PRO A 96 -8.32 -0.23 7.31
C PRO A 96 -7.33 0.54 6.43
N VAL A 97 -7.54 0.46 5.12
CA VAL A 97 -6.96 1.41 4.15
C VAL A 97 -7.99 2.52 3.89
N LEU A 98 -7.54 3.77 3.80
CA LEU A 98 -8.37 4.92 3.44
C LEU A 98 -7.88 5.48 2.09
N LEU A 99 -8.72 5.37 1.06
CA LEU A 99 -8.44 5.88 -0.27
C LEU A 99 -8.84 7.36 -0.35
N LEU A 100 -7.84 8.23 -0.45
CA LEU A 100 -7.95 9.68 -0.61
C LEU A 100 -7.63 10.04 -2.06
N LEU A 101 -8.61 9.87 -2.95
CA LEU A 101 -8.40 9.99 -4.40
C LEU A 101 -8.98 11.30 -4.94
N ASP A 102 -8.12 12.17 -5.47
CA ASP A 102 -8.51 13.41 -6.17
C ASP A 102 -8.82 13.16 -7.66
N GLY A 103 -9.46 14.10 -8.35
CA GLY A 103 -9.87 13.95 -9.74
C GLY A 103 -11.15 14.72 -10.09
N LEU A 104 -11.70 14.49 -11.30
CA LEU A 104 -12.95 15.11 -11.75
C LEU A 104 -14.22 14.39 -11.23
N SER A 105 -14.07 13.17 -10.74
CA SER A 105 -15.13 12.37 -10.12
C SER A 105 -14.54 11.46 -9.03
N GLY A 106 -15.38 10.88 -8.19
CA GLY A 106 -14.94 9.77 -7.34
C GLY A 106 -14.53 8.53 -8.15
N PRO A 107 -13.77 7.60 -7.54
CA PRO A 107 -13.41 6.32 -8.14
C PRO A 107 -14.62 5.41 -8.34
N ALA A 108 -14.54 4.49 -9.30
CA ALA A 108 -15.51 3.42 -9.48
C ALA A 108 -15.48 2.43 -8.29
N PRO A 109 -16.62 1.85 -7.86
CA PRO A 109 -16.69 0.97 -6.68
C PRO A 109 -15.77 -0.26 -6.73
N GLU A 110 -15.69 -0.89 -7.91
CA GLU A 110 -14.43 -1.12 -8.62
C GLU A 110 -13.14 -1.29 -7.82
N VAL A 111 -12.52 -0.11 -7.64
CA VAL A 111 -11.18 0.10 -7.11
C VAL A 111 -11.13 -0.38 -5.66
N ALA A 112 -12.07 0.09 -4.83
CA ALA A 112 -12.12 -0.27 -3.41
C ALA A 112 -12.43 -1.76 -3.18
N GLN A 113 -13.30 -2.36 -3.99
CA GLN A 113 -13.58 -3.80 -3.95
C GLN A 113 -12.35 -4.64 -4.28
N THR A 114 -11.57 -4.22 -5.29
CA THR A 114 -10.39 -4.96 -5.74
C THR A 114 -9.22 -4.77 -4.77
N VAL A 115 -8.99 -3.56 -4.25
CA VAL A 115 -8.04 -3.30 -3.17
C VAL A 115 -8.38 -4.11 -1.92
N SER A 116 -9.63 -4.09 -1.46
CA SER A 116 -10.06 -4.85 -0.27
C SER A 116 -9.86 -6.36 -0.43
N ARG A 117 -10.26 -6.91 -1.58
CA ARG A 117 -10.11 -8.33 -1.93
C ARG A 117 -8.66 -8.77 -2.06
N ARG A 118 -7.77 -7.92 -2.58
CA ARG A 118 -6.34 -8.22 -2.72
C ARG A 118 -5.60 -8.14 -1.38
N LEU A 119 -5.92 -7.14 -0.55
CA LEU A 119 -5.25 -6.95 0.73
C LEU A 119 -5.81 -7.83 1.86
N GLY A 120 -7.05 -8.31 1.73
CA GLY A 120 -7.79 -8.95 2.82
C GLY A 120 -8.16 -7.98 3.95
N ARG A 121 -8.26 -6.67 3.65
CA ARG A 121 -8.41 -5.57 4.61
C ARG A 121 -9.69 -4.77 4.36
N PRO A 122 -10.27 -4.12 5.37
CA PRO A 122 -11.34 -3.15 5.16
C PRO A 122 -10.83 -1.92 4.40
N VAL A 123 -11.66 -1.35 3.53
CA VAL A 123 -11.33 -0.15 2.74
C VAL A 123 -12.39 0.92 2.93
N TRP A 124 -11.98 2.13 3.29
CA TRP A 124 -12.79 3.34 3.24
C TRP A 124 -12.45 4.13 1.98
N TRP A 125 -13.47 4.66 1.31
CA TRP A 125 -13.36 5.42 0.06
C TRP A 125 -14.57 6.34 -0.10
N SER A 126 -14.51 7.34 -0.99
CA SER A 126 -15.60 8.29 -1.22
C SER A 126 -16.18 8.13 -2.63
N THR A 127 -17.48 8.37 -2.82
CA THR A 127 -18.08 8.49 -4.17
C THR A 127 -17.84 9.84 -4.84
N SER A 128 -17.32 10.83 -4.10
CA SER A 128 -16.91 12.15 -4.60
C SER A 128 -15.37 12.31 -4.46
N PRO A 129 -14.70 13.15 -5.28
CA PRO A 129 -13.24 13.33 -5.18
C PRO A 129 -12.80 13.81 -3.79
N VAL A 130 -11.58 13.47 -3.38
CA VAL A 130 -11.03 13.79 -2.06
C VAL A 130 -9.71 14.55 -2.18
N GLU A 131 -9.78 15.85 -1.92
CA GLU A 131 -8.62 16.73 -1.79
C GLU A 131 -8.13 16.77 -0.33
N LEU A 132 -7.07 17.55 -0.04
CA LEU A 132 -6.75 17.98 1.32
C LEU A 132 -6.91 19.50 1.44
N SER A 133 -7.30 19.96 2.62
CA SER A 133 -7.29 21.39 2.96
C SER A 133 -5.87 21.94 2.97
N ALA A 134 -5.70 23.22 2.62
CA ALA A 134 -4.39 23.87 2.60
C ALA A 134 -3.62 23.73 3.93
N PRO A 135 -2.27 23.58 3.89
CA PRO A 135 -1.45 23.27 5.07
C PRO A 135 -1.31 24.41 6.09
N ASP A 136 -1.75 25.63 5.75
CA ASP A 136 -1.81 26.78 6.68
C ASP A 136 -3.06 26.74 7.60
N ALA A 137 -3.84 25.66 7.54
CA ALA A 137 -4.78 25.34 8.60
C ALA A 137 -3.99 25.06 9.90
N ALA A 138 -4.12 25.95 10.89
CA ALA A 138 -3.47 25.81 12.21
C ALA A 138 -3.80 24.51 12.98
N GLU A 139 -4.76 23.74 12.46
CA GLU A 139 -5.22 22.45 12.95
C GLU A 139 -4.65 21.24 12.18
N GLY A 140 -3.87 21.46 11.11
CA GLY A 140 -3.35 20.43 10.20
C GLY A 140 -4.24 20.17 8.97
N GLU A 141 -3.68 19.50 7.95
CA GLU A 141 -4.43 19.12 6.75
C GLU A 141 -5.51 18.08 7.06
N LEU A 142 -6.73 18.27 6.54
CA LEU A 142 -7.86 17.34 6.63
C LEU A 142 -8.32 16.91 5.23
N PRO A 143 -8.84 15.67 5.06
CA PRO A 143 -9.58 15.28 3.86
C PRO A 143 -10.74 16.22 3.58
N VAL A 144 -10.90 16.65 2.33
CA VAL A 144 -11.99 17.51 1.87
C VAL A 144 -12.72 16.79 0.75
N LEU A 145 -14.03 16.58 0.90
CA LEU A 145 -14.85 16.12 -0.22
C LEU A 145 -15.07 17.29 -1.18
N ALA A 146 -14.55 17.16 -2.40
CA ALA A 146 -14.71 18.11 -3.47
C ALA A 146 -15.99 17.82 -4.29
N PRO A 147 -16.54 18.81 -5.03
CA PRO A 147 -17.62 18.56 -5.98
C PRO A 147 -17.20 17.59 -7.08
N ASP A 148 -18.13 16.73 -7.49
CA ASP A 148 -17.95 15.89 -8.67
C ASP A 148 -18.16 16.77 -9.91
N LEU A 149 -17.06 17.11 -10.59
CA LEU A 149 -17.06 18.02 -11.74
C LEU A 149 -17.55 17.34 -13.03
N SER A 150 -17.56 16.01 -13.07
CA SER A 150 -18.07 15.21 -14.20
C SER A 150 -19.60 15.22 -14.29
N THR A 151 -20.27 15.31 -13.14
CA THR A 151 -21.74 15.36 -13.01
C THR A 151 -22.26 16.72 -12.52
N LEU A 152 -21.37 17.61 -12.07
CA LEU A 152 -21.66 18.87 -11.36
C LEU A 152 -22.42 18.66 -10.03
N SER A 153 -22.19 17.53 -9.35
CA SER A 153 -22.83 17.20 -8.08
C SER A 153 -22.08 17.80 -6.89
N GLN A 154 -22.83 18.36 -5.92
CA GLN A 154 -22.26 18.77 -4.63
C GLN A 154 -22.03 17.53 -3.74
N PRO A 155 -20.93 17.51 -2.96
CA PRO A 155 -20.62 16.37 -2.09
C PRO A 155 -21.44 16.41 -0.80
N SER A 156 -21.60 15.23 -0.18
CA SER A 156 -22.28 15.06 1.10
C SER A 156 -21.40 14.29 2.10
N SER A 157 -21.66 14.46 3.41
CA SER A 157 -21.04 13.61 4.43
C SER A 157 -21.41 12.12 4.30
N THR A 158 -22.48 11.81 3.54
CA THR A 158 -22.91 10.45 3.22
C THR A 158 -22.23 9.88 1.96
N ASP A 159 -21.22 10.53 1.39
CA ASP A 159 -20.50 10.03 0.20
C ASP A 159 -19.46 8.97 0.56
N TRP A 160 -18.99 8.95 1.81
CA TRP A 160 -18.08 7.92 2.30
C TRP A 160 -18.72 6.53 2.28
N ARG A 161 -17.92 5.55 1.88
CA ARG A 161 -18.27 4.15 1.68
C ARG A 161 -17.30 3.28 2.46
N PHE A 162 -17.84 2.18 2.98
CA PHE A 162 -17.07 1.12 3.59
C PHE A 162 -17.17 -0.13 2.73
N THR A 163 -16.01 -0.70 2.38
CA THR A 163 -15.90 -2.02 1.77
C THR A 163 -15.29 -2.97 2.79
N ALA A 164 -16.10 -3.92 3.25
CA ALA A 164 -15.69 -4.93 4.22
C ALA A 164 -14.59 -5.84 3.63
N PRO A 165 -13.64 -6.34 4.45
CA PRO A 165 -12.58 -7.24 3.99
C PRO A 165 -13.20 -8.47 3.34
N SER A 166 -12.99 -8.60 2.03
CA SER A 166 -13.37 -9.82 1.32
C SER A 166 -12.36 -10.91 1.68
N VAL A 167 -12.75 -11.80 2.60
CA VAL A 167 -12.06 -13.09 2.75
C VAL A 167 -12.09 -13.76 1.38
N PRO A 168 -10.96 -14.21 0.82
CA PRO A 168 -10.98 -14.98 -0.41
C PRO A 168 -11.88 -16.20 -0.20
N ASP A 169 -12.80 -16.45 -1.12
CA ASP A 169 -13.50 -17.74 -1.14
C ASP A 169 -12.47 -18.81 -1.51
N LEU A 170 -11.86 -19.38 -0.47
CA LEU A 170 -11.04 -20.60 -0.53
C LEU A 170 -12.00 -21.77 -0.74
N GLY A 171 -12.74 -21.71 -1.86
CA GLY A 171 -14.01 -22.38 -2.13
C GLY A 171 -14.02 -23.77 -1.54
N ALA A 172 -14.74 -23.89 -0.42
CA ALA A 172 -14.48 -24.89 0.62
C ALA A 172 -14.17 -26.24 -0.02
N ARG A 173 -12.89 -26.66 0.05
CA ARG A 173 -12.34 -27.70 -0.84
C ARG A 173 -13.07 -29.03 -0.64
N THR A 174 -14.15 -29.20 -1.40
CA THR A 174 -15.03 -30.36 -1.40
C THR A 174 -14.29 -31.51 -2.06
N VAL A 175 -13.37 -32.09 -1.28
CA VAL A 175 -12.93 -33.47 -1.45
C VAL A 175 -14.23 -34.26 -1.66
N PRO A 176 -14.49 -34.81 -2.85
CA PRO A 176 -15.72 -35.53 -3.10
C PRO A 176 -15.77 -36.66 -2.08
N ALA A 177 -16.83 -36.73 -1.28
CA ALA A 177 -16.91 -37.70 -0.19
C ALA A 177 -16.78 -39.10 -0.79
N THR A 178 -15.61 -39.73 -0.61
CA THR A 178 -15.31 -41.06 -1.14
C THR A 178 -16.44 -41.98 -0.71
N PRO A 179 -17.21 -42.58 -1.64
CA PRO A 179 -18.35 -43.41 -1.27
C PRO A 179 -17.91 -44.47 -0.29
N ALA A 180 -18.62 -44.57 0.84
CA ALA A 180 -18.30 -45.56 1.87
C ALA A 180 -18.25 -46.96 1.22
N PRO A 181 -17.22 -47.78 1.50
CA PRO A 181 -17.11 -49.11 0.89
C PRO A 181 -18.40 -49.91 1.09
N GLY A 182 -18.98 -50.39 -0.01
CA GLY A 182 -20.22 -51.15 0.03
C GLY A 182 -20.08 -52.42 0.88
N PRO A 183 -21.15 -52.88 1.56
CA PRO A 183 -21.10 -54.11 2.36
C PRO A 183 -20.67 -55.30 1.49
N GLY A 184 -19.43 -55.78 1.69
CA GLY A 184 -18.82 -56.84 0.87
C GLY A 184 -17.44 -56.53 0.31
N ALA A 185 -16.87 -55.32 0.53
CA ALA A 185 -15.46 -55.07 0.22
C ALA A 185 -14.55 -56.02 1.03
N PRO A 186 -13.65 -56.81 0.39
CA PRO A 186 -12.81 -57.77 1.11
C PRO A 186 -11.72 -57.05 1.91
N THR A 187 -11.59 -57.40 3.19
CA THR A 187 -10.51 -56.93 4.04
C THR A 187 -9.15 -57.50 3.59
N PRO A 188 -8.09 -56.68 3.49
CA PRO A 188 -6.73 -57.19 3.40
C PRO A 188 -6.41 -58.04 4.64
N ALA A 189 -5.72 -59.16 4.45
CA ALA A 189 -5.36 -60.04 5.56
C ALA A 189 -4.16 -59.45 6.34
N THR A 190 -4.39 -59.09 7.61
CA THR A 190 -3.34 -58.62 8.52
C THR A 190 -2.47 -59.79 8.98
N ASN A 191 -1.30 -59.96 8.38
CA ASN A 191 -0.26 -60.88 8.87
C ASN A 191 0.86 -60.11 9.58
N ASN A 192 0.76 -60.04 10.90
CA ASN A 192 1.92 -60.13 11.82
C ASN A 192 1.77 -61.51 12.52
N ASP A 193 2.76 -62.19 13.08
CA ASP A 193 4.01 -61.76 13.74
C ASP A 193 5.08 -62.92 13.61
N PRO A 194 6.11 -63.18 14.47
CA PRO A 194 7.47 -62.67 14.26
C PRO A 194 8.64 -63.70 14.37
N THR A 195 9.88 -63.18 14.21
CA THR A 195 11.16 -63.63 14.85
C THR A 195 12.07 -64.71 14.18
N ALA A 196 13.38 -64.48 14.37
CA ALA A 196 14.54 -65.40 14.43
C ALA A 196 15.25 -65.91 13.14
N GLU A 197 16.53 -65.51 13.01
CA GLU A 197 17.78 -66.28 12.70
C GLU A 197 17.79 -67.30 11.52
N ASP A 198 18.84 -67.49 10.69
CA ASP A 198 20.31 -67.47 10.96
C ASP A 198 21.18 -67.32 9.66
N SER A 199 22.48 -67.01 9.85
CA SER A 199 23.71 -67.29 9.06
C SER A 199 23.78 -67.28 7.50
N ARG A 200 24.50 -66.26 7.02
CA ARG A 200 25.76 -66.34 6.21
C ARG A 200 25.91 -67.37 5.07
N ILE A 201 25.75 -66.89 3.82
CA ILE A 201 26.76 -66.97 2.73
C ILE A 201 26.60 -65.65 1.91
N GLY A 202 27.62 -64.94 1.40
CA GLY A 202 29.08 -65.07 1.44
C GLY A 202 29.76 -63.91 0.69
N ASP A 203 31.09 -63.95 0.51
CA ASP A 203 31.92 -62.96 -0.24
C ASP A 203 32.67 -63.69 -1.39
N PRO A 204 33.10 -63.03 -2.50
CA PRO A 204 34.39 -62.32 -2.47
C PRO A 204 34.53 -61.05 -3.36
N ALA A 205 34.90 -59.94 -2.72
CA ALA A 205 36.11 -59.13 -2.92
C ALA A 205 36.69 -58.85 -4.34
N ALA A 206 36.82 -57.55 -4.66
CA ALA A 206 38.07 -56.85 -5.07
C ALA A 206 37.75 -55.36 -5.37
N GLU A 207 38.10 -54.36 -4.56
CA GLU A 207 39.44 -53.84 -4.22
C GLU A 207 40.11 -53.10 -5.42
N ALA A 208 39.82 -51.81 -5.69
CA ALA A 208 40.24 -50.55 -5.00
C ALA A 208 41.65 -50.05 -5.45
N PRO A 209 42.32 -49.08 -4.78
CA PRO A 209 41.86 -47.82 -4.14
C PRO A 209 42.29 -46.59 -5.01
N ARG A 210 42.83 -45.39 -4.64
CA ARG A 210 43.38 -44.71 -3.44
C ARG A 210 43.27 -43.16 -3.52
N THR A 211 43.06 -42.50 -2.36
CA THR A 211 43.60 -41.20 -1.87
C THR A 211 43.57 -39.89 -2.70
N GLY A 212 43.15 -38.78 -2.06
CA GLY A 212 43.29 -37.42 -2.61
C GLY A 212 42.84 -36.24 -1.71
N SER A 213 43.38 -36.11 -0.50
CA SER A 213 43.15 -34.96 0.41
C SER A 213 44.42 -34.72 1.27
N PRO A 214 44.67 -33.53 1.88
CA PRO A 214 43.73 -32.43 2.17
C PRO A 214 44.26 -30.98 1.93
N ALA A 215 43.48 -30.00 2.40
CA ALA A 215 43.89 -28.72 3.02
C ALA A 215 44.42 -27.52 2.17
N ALA A 216 43.64 -26.44 2.19
CA ALA A 216 44.08 -25.07 2.51
C ALA A 216 42.87 -24.25 3.03
N ALA A 217 43.11 -23.15 3.77
CA ALA A 217 42.08 -22.37 4.49
C ALA A 217 41.97 -20.91 3.96
N PRO A 218 41.27 -19.96 4.61
CA PRO A 218 40.62 -18.83 3.91
C PRO A 218 41.53 -17.64 3.60
N ALA A 219 41.04 -16.75 2.73
CA ALA A 219 41.56 -15.40 2.54
C ALA A 219 40.41 -14.38 2.60
N ASP A 220 40.40 -13.56 3.64
CA ASP A 220 39.61 -12.32 3.75
C ASP A 220 40.54 -11.14 3.40
N THR A 221 40.13 -10.27 2.46
CA THR A 221 40.67 -8.90 2.34
C THR A 221 39.90 -8.06 1.32
N THR A 222 39.08 -7.14 1.84
CA THR A 222 39.13 -5.74 1.37
C THR A 222 40.13 -4.99 2.29
N PRO A 223 40.68 -3.80 1.96
CA PRO A 223 40.19 -2.82 0.99
C PRO A 223 41.25 -2.25 0.03
N ASN A 224 40.81 -1.42 -0.93
CA ASN A 224 41.58 -0.24 -1.30
C ASN A 224 40.68 0.91 -1.79
N THR A 225 40.86 2.11 -1.24
CA THR A 225 40.25 3.36 -1.70
C THR A 225 41.24 4.20 -2.50
N ALA A 226 40.72 5.22 -3.20
CA ALA A 226 41.48 6.30 -3.80
C ALA A 226 42.55 5.95 -4.88
N ARG A 227 42.17 6.15 -6.15
CA ARG A 227 42.77 7.22 -6.97
C ARG A 227 41.96 7.52 -8.24
N ASN A 228 41.31 8.68 -8.25
CA ASN A 228 41.15 9.52 -9.45
C ASN A 228 40.75 10.96 -9.07
N GLN A 229 41.55 11.60 -8.21
CA GLN A 229 41.64 13.05 -8.25
C GLN A 229 42.47 13.45 -9.47
N ARG A 230 41.92 14.30 -10.33
CA ARG A 230 42.71 15.12 -11.26
C ARG A 230 42.20 16.55 -11.15
N SER A 231 42.87 17.34 -10.32
CA SER A 231 42.54 18.72 -10.00
C SER A 231 43.01 19.71 -11.09
N SER A 232 42.74 21.00 -10.87
CA SER A 232 43.24 22.16 -11.64
C SER A 232 42.47 22.46 -12.93
N ILE A 233 42.06 23.69 -13.27
CA ILE A 233 41.69 24.92 -12.52
C ILE A 233 41.05 25.87 -13.57
N GLY A 234 40.09 26.71 -13.20
CA GLY A 234 39.47 27.69 -14.09
C GLY A 234 38.39 28.49 -13.37
N ASP A 235 38.46 29.82 -13.45
CA ASP A 235 37.71 30.74 -12.59
C ASP A 235 36.21 30.90 -12.93
N PRO A 236 35.38 31.33 -11.96
CA PRO A 236 34.00 31.72 -12.21
C PRO A 236 33.91 33.08 -12.90
N MET A 237 32.96 33.23 -13.82
CA MET A 237 32.50 34.55 -14.27
C MET A 237 31.38 35.05 -13.36
N GLU A 238 31.62 36.13 -12.63
CA GLU A 238 30.58 36.94 -12.01
C GLU A 238 29.71 37.64 -13.09
N GLY A 239 28.51 38.09 -12.70
CA GLY A 239 27.80 39.15 -13.42
C GLY A 239 26.71 38.71 -14.41
N VAL A 240 25.55 38.32 -13.89
CA VAL A 240 24.27 38.88 -14.38
C VAL A 240 23.49 39.39 -13.18
N GLU A 241 23.00 40.63 -13.28
CA GLU A 241 22.52 41.40 -12.13
C GLU A 241 21.05 41.11 -11.76
N SER A 242 20.74 41.21 -10.47
CA SER A 242 19.38 41.05 -9.93
C SER A 242 18.43 42.10 -10.53
N THR A 243 17.61 41.68 -11.50
CA THR A 243 16.53 42.53 -12.02
C THR A 243 15.41 42.62 -10.97
N SER A 244 15.40 43.72 -10.23
CA SER A 244 14.40 44.02 -9.20
C SER A 244 12.97 43.99 -9.76
N VAL A 245 12.07 43.30 -9.06
CA VAL A 245 10.62 43.34 -9.34
C VAL A 245 10.11 44.77 -9.08
N PRO A 246 9.32 45.38 -9.99
CA PRO A 246 8.82 46.73 -9.80
C PRO A 246 7.78 46.81 -8.67
N THR A 247 8.00 47.71 -7.72
CA THR A 247 7.07 48.02 -6.63
C THR A 247 5.71 48.48 -7.17
N ALA A 248 4.63 47.84 -6.72
CA ALA A 248 3.27 48.26 -7.08
C ALA A 248 2.94 49.66 -6.48
N PRO A 249 2.20 50.52 -7.21
CA PRO A 249 1.82 51.83 -6.71
C PRO A 249 0.80 51.72 -5.57
N ALA A 250 1.01 52.48 -4.49
CA ALA A 250 0.11 52.51 -3.35
C ALA A 250 -1.22 53.20 -3.70
N VAL A 251 -2.34 52.55 -3.33
CA VAL A 251 -3.69 53.12 -3.50
C VAL A 251 -3.98 54.08 -2.34
N PRO A 252 -4.37 55.35 -2.60
CA PRO A 252 -4.73 56.29 -1.54
C PRO A 252 -6.07 55.93 -0.90
N VAL A 253 -6.14 56.00 0.43
CA VAL A 253 -7.37 55.74 1.20
C VAL A 253 -8.33 56.93 1.06
N PRO A 254 -9.61 56.73 0.70
CA PRO A 254 -10.60 57.81 0.73
C PRO A 254 -10.97 58.16 2.19
N ALA A 255 -10.92 59.45 2.53
CA ALA A 255 -11.46 59.94 3.79
C ALA A 255 -13.00 59.91 3.77
N ALA A 256 -13.62 59.53 4.89
CA ALA A 256 -15.07 59.55 5.05
C ALA A 256 -15.60 60.98 5.36
N PRO A 257 -16.79 61.33 4.87
CA PRO A 257 -17.55 62.50 5.33
C PRO A 257 -18.31 62.23 6.65
#